data_AF-A0A935VJY2-F1
#
_entry.id   AF-A0A935VJY2-F1
#
_cell.length_a   1.000
_cell.length_b   1.000
_cell.length_c   1.000
_cell.angle_alpha   90.00
_cell.angle_beta   90.00
_cell.angle_gamma   90.00
#
_symmetry.space_group_name_H-M   'P 1'
#
loop_
_entity.id
_entity.type
_entity.pdbx_description
1 polymer ?
#
loop_
_entity_poly.entity_id
_entity_poly.type
_entity_poly.pdbx_seq_one_letter_code
_entity_poly.pdbx_strand_id
1 'polypeptide(L)'
;MQLKDIAESPLNKTNARFGSMRCAFYLNKFDTSLAACNEILTFEKVYPQQTTEIKYIKAKCLYETNRLDDALIEFKAMSKTSKNISGAEAYYYMSMIYFKKQDYKEVEKTVNKLIGYEYSNDDWNNKGMLLLADTYIAKGDDADAQVILETIIDGKPKQIYLDEAIAKLEALKAKQAKKEEEAKQRSSEEMKMEFKGDGSNPDLNENDPSKKQNEQPEQPK
;
A
#
# COMPACT_ATOMS: atom_id res chain seq x y z
N MET A 1 -54.12 -21.99 -22.92
CA MET A 1 -53.42 -20.74 -22.53
C MET A 1 -52.79 -20.93 -21.14
N GLN A 2 -51.71 -21.73 -21.03
CA GLN A 2 -51.07 -21.99 -19.72
C GLN A 2 -49.53 -22.10 -19.78
N LEU A 3 -48.90 -21.53 -20.82
CA LEU A 3 -47.43 -21.44 -20.88
C LEU A 3 -46.89 -20.00 -20.84
N LYS A 4 -47.73 -19.00 -21.11
CA LYS A 4 -47.31 -17.60 -21.21
C LYS A 4 -47.25 -16.90 -19.84
N ASP A 5 -48.26 -17.15 -18.98
CA ASP A 5 -48.34 -16.50 -17.65
C ASP A 5 -47.35 -17.05 -16.61
N ILE A 6 -46.78 -18.23 -16.82
CA ILE A 6 -45.81 -18.85 -15.90
C ILE A 6 -44.36 -18.53 -16.29
N ALA A 7 -44.08 -18.25 -17.56
CA ALA A 7 -42.74 -17.93 -18.06
C ALA A 7 -42.44 -16.41 -18.04
N GLU A 8 -43.43 -15.55 -18.28
CA GLU A 8 -43.25 -14.10 -18.34
C GLU A 8 -43.11 -13.43 -16.97
N SER A 9 -43.43 -14.09 -15.85
CA SER A 9 -43.36 -13.44 -14.52
C SER A 9 -42.02 -13.66 -13.79
N PRO A 10 -41.46 -14.88 -13.70
CA PRO A 10 -40.18 -15.10 -13.01
C PRO A 10 -38.97 -14.67 -13.83
N LEU A 11 -38.86 -15.10 -15.10
CA LEU A 11 -37.68 -14.81 -15.93
C LEU A 11 -37.51 -13.30 -16.22
N ASN A 12 -38.63 -12.59 -16.44
CA ASN A 12 -38.58 -11.14 -16.61
C ASN A 12 -38.20 -10.41 -15.32
N LYS A 13 -38.60 -10.92 -14.14
CA LYS A 13 -38.15 -10.40 -12.85
C LYS A 13 -36.66 -10.64 -12.64
N THR A 14 -36.16 -11.84 -12.94
CA THR A 14 -34.73 -12.15 -12.88
C THR A 14 -33.95 -11.20 -13.80
N ASN A 15 -34.33 -11.08 -15.07
CA ASN A 15 -33.65 -10.19 -16.04
C ASN A 15 -33.70 -8.72 -15.63
N ALA A 16 -34.82 -8.24 -15.09
CA ALA A 16 -34.93 -6.88 -14.55
C ALA A 16 -33.97 -6.66 -13.36
N ARG A 17 -33.81 -7.65 -12.48
CA ARG A 17 -32.86 -7.60 -11.35
C ARG A 17 -31.42 -7.55 -11.82
N PHE A 18 -31.02 -8.37 -12.79
CA PHE A 18 -29.68 -8.29 -13.40
C PHE A 18 -29.44 -6.93 -14.05
N GLY A 19 -30.42 -6.40 -14.77
CA GLY A 19 -30.35 -5.06 -15.35
C GLY A 19 -30.17 -3.98 -14.26
N SER A 20 -30.95 -4.04 -13.20
CA SER A 20 -30.84 -3.11 -12.05
C SER A 20 -29.48 -3.19 -11.38
N MET A 21 -28.98 -4.40 -11.09
CA MET A 21 -27.66 -4.65 -10.51
C MET A 21 -26.55 -4.00 -11.36
N ARG A 22 -26.54 -4.26 -12.67
CA ARG A 22 -25.56 -3.71 -13.63
C ARG A 22 -25.65 -2.20 -13.71
N CYS A 23 -26.84 -1.65 -13.90
CA CYS A 23 -27.03 -0.20 -13.98
C CYS A 23 -26.59 0.50 -12.68
N ALA A 24 -26.96 -0.04 -11.52
CA ALA A 24 -26.51 0.49 -10.24
C ALA A 24 -24.98 0.44 -10.12
N PHE A 25 -24.34 -0.66 -10.55
CA PHE A 25 -22.89 -0.80 -10.55
C PHE A 25 -22.22 0.26 -11.44
N TYR A 26 -22.65 0.40 -12.70
CA TYR A 26 -22.08 1.36 -13.65
C TYR A 26 -22.36 2.83 -13.27
N LEU A 27 -23.41 3.08 -12.48
CA LEU A 27 -23.72 4.41 -11.92
C LEU A 27 -23.05 4.65 -10.56
N ASN A 28 -22.11 3.79 -10.14
CA ASN A 28 -21.41 3.85 -8.85
C ASN A 28 -22.34 3.84 -7.61
N LYS A 29 -23.56 3.33 -7.76
CA LYS A 29 -24.52 3.12 -6.66
C LYS A 29 -24.25 1.77 -6.01
N PHE A 30 -23.08 1.65 -5.38
CA PHE A 30 -22.53 0.37 -4.93
C PHE A 30 -23.40 -0.32 -3.87
N ASP A 31 -23.97 0.39 -2.91
CA ASP A 31 -24.89 -0.21 -1.92
C ASP A 31 -26.16 -0.76 -2.58
N THR A 32 -26.71 -0.03 -3.56
CA THR A 32 -27.88 -0.48 -4.32
C THR A 32 -27.56 -1.72 -5.15
N SER A 33 -26.41 -1.73 -5.82
CA SER A 33 -25.96 -2.88 -6.61
C SER A 33 -25.70 -4.09 -5.71
N LEU A 34 -25.08 -3.89 -4.55
CA LEU A 34 -24.82 -4.94 -3.56
C LEU A 34 -26.11 -5.57 -3.02
N ALA A 35 -27.12 -4.75 -2.72
CA ALA A 35 -28.44 -5.25 -2.32
C ALA A 35 -29.05 -6.13 -3.42
N ALA A 36 -29.01 -5.67 -4.69
CA ALA A 36 -29.48 -6.45 -5.83
C ALA A 36 -28.69 -7.77 -6.00
N CYS A 37 -27.36 -7.78 -5.83
CA CYS A 37 -26.56 -9.00 -5.86
C CYS A 37 -27.05 -10.03 -4.82
N ASN A 38 -27.28 -9.59 -3.59
CA ASN A 38 -27.72 -10.47 -2.50
C ASN A 38 -29.13 -11.04 -2.75
N GLU A 39 -30.04 -10.22 -3.29
CA GLU A 39 -31.37 -10.69 -3.69
C GLU A 39 -31.31 -11.75 -4.77
N ILE A 40 -30.54 -11.51 -5.84
CA ILE A 40 -30.42 -12.47 -6.96
C ILE A 40 -29.83 -13.79 -6.45
N LEU A 41 -28.79 -13.77 -5.62
CA LEU A 41 -28.18 -14.98 -5.07
C LEU A 41 -29.10 -15.75 -4.11
N THR A 42 -30.10 -15.10 -3.51
CA THR A 42 -31.01 -15.72 -2.54
C THR A 42 -32.25 -16.32 -3.21
N PHE A 43 -32.81 -15.62 -4.20
CA PHE A 43 -34.16 -15.91 -4.71
C PHE A 43 -34.20 -16.46 -6.13
N GLU A 44 -33.10 -16.42 -6.88
CA GLU A 44 -33.09 -16.77 -8.29
C GLU A 44 -32.29 -18.05 -8.55
N LYS A 45 -32.79 -18.90 -9.45
CA LYS A 45 -31.98 -19.99 -10.00
C LYS A 45 -30.97 -19.40 -10.98
N VAL A 46 -29.74 -19.21 -10.52
CA VAL A 46 -28.64 -18.64 -11.31
C VAL A 46 -27.83 -19.73 -12.02
N TYR A 47 -27.50 -19.50 -13.29
CA TYR A 47 -26.55 -20.35 -14.01
C TYR A 47 -25.10 -20.03 -13.57
N PRO A 48 -24.14 -20.95 -13.77
CA PRO A 48 -22.75 -20.73 -13.34
C PRO A 48 -22.12 -19.43 -13.86
N GLN A 49 -22.32 -19.08 -15.13
CA GLN A 49 -21.78 -17.84 -15.70
C GLN A 49 -22.36 -16.58 -15.04
N GLN A 50 -23.67 -16.57 -14.79
CA GLN A 50 -24.34 -15.49 -14.08
C GLN A 50 -23.85 -15.37 -12.64
N THR A 51 -23.59 -16.50 -11.99
CA THR A 51 -23.03 -16.53 -10.63
C THR A 51 -21.67 -15.86 -10.56
N THR A 52 -20.80 -16.11 -11.55
CA THR A 52 -19.49 -15.47 -11.65
C THR A 52 -19.61 -13.95 -11.77
N GLU A 53 -20.50 -13.47 -12.62
CA GLU A 53 -20.75 -12.02 -12.79
C GLU A 53 -21.26 -11.37 -11.49
N ILE A 54 -22.27 -11.97 -10.84
CA ILE A 54 -22.82 -11.42 -9.60
C ILE A 54 -21.75 -11.37 -8.52
N LYS A 55 -20.93 -12.42 -8.38
CA LYS A 55 -19.83 -12.45 -7.40
C LYS A 55 -18.78 -11.39 -7.68
N TYR A 56 -18.43 -11.17 -8.94
CA TYR A 56 -17.53 -10.10 -9.34
C TYR A 56 -18.07 -8.72 -8.93
N ILE A 57 -19.31 -8.40 -9.32
CA ILE A 57 -19.95 -7.12 -8.98
C ILE A 57 -20.06 -6.96 -7.47
N LYS A 58 -20.48 -8.01 -6.75
CA LYS A 58 -20.58 -8.02 -5.30
C LYS A 58 -19.22 -7.72 -4.63
N ALA A 59 -18.15 -8.40 -5.02
CA ALA A 59 -16.81 -8.20 -4.47
C ALA A 59 -16.34 -6.75 -4.68
N LYS A 60 -16.56 -6.22 -5.88
CA LYS A 60 -16.27 -4.82 -6.21
C LYS A 60 -17.10 -3.86 -5.37
N CYS A 61 -18.41 -4.04 -5.24
CA CYS A 61 -19.26 -3.18 -4.43
C CYS A 61 -18.84 -3.18 -2.96
N LEU A 62 -18.49 -4.35 -2.40
CA LEU A 62 -17.97 -4.46 -1.04
C LEU A 62 -16.66 -3.68 -0.87
N TYR A 63 -15.76 -3.75 -1.84
CA TYR A 63 -14.51 -2.99 -1.82
C TYR A 63 -14.76 -1.47 -1.88
N GLU A 64 -15.59 -1.00 -2.81
CA GLU A 64 -15.88 0.44 -2.97
C GLU A 64 -16.66 1.03 -1.79
N THR A 65 -17.42 0.21 -1.06
CA THR A 65 -18.14 0.59 0.17
C THR A 65 -17.31 0.38 1.45
N ASN A 66 -16.00 0.15 1.31
CA ASN A 66 -15.04 -0.05 2.41
C ASN A 66 -15.37 -1.25 3.33
N ARG A 67 -16.14 -2.23 2.85
CA ARG A 67 -16.40 -3.51 3.52
C ARG A 67 -15.29 -4.50 3.19
N LEU A 68 -14.08 -4.16 3.61
CA LEU A 68 -12.84 -4.79 3.12
C LEU A 68 -12.72 -6.27 3.47
N ASP A 69 -13.19 -6.70 4.65
CA ASP A 69 -13.12 -8.10 5.06
C ASP A 69 -14.05 -8.99 4.22
N ASP A 70 -15.28 -8.52 3.98
CA ASP A 70 -16.23 -9.21 3.10
C ASP A 70 -15.71 -9.26 1.65
N ALA A 71 -15.15 -8.14 1.16
CA ALA A 71 -14.55 -8.07 -0.16
C ALA A 71 -13.39 -9.07 -0.30
N LEU A 72 -12.55 -9.18 0.73
CA LEU A 72 -11.40 -10.09 0.74
C LEU A 72 -11.84 -11.56 0.63
N ILE A 73 -12.93 -11.94 1.31
CA ILE A 73 -13.50 -13.29 1.22
C ILE A 73 -13.91 -13.59 -0.23
N GLU A 74 -14.65 -12.68 -0.87
CA GLU A 74 -15.14 -12.87 -2.24
C GLU A 74 -13.99 -12.91 -3.26
N PHE A 75 -13.02 -11.98 -3.19
CA PHE A 75 -11.86 -12.00 -4.09
C PHE A 75 -10.97 -13.22 -3.87
N LYS A 76 -10.82 -13.71 -2.63
CA LYS A 76 -10.08 -14.95 -2.33
C LYS A 76 -10.77 -16.20 -2.89
N ALA A 77 -12.09 -16.22 -2.96
CA ALA A 77 -12.82 -17.28 -3.65
C ALA A 77 -12.56 -17.19 -5.17
N MET A 78 -12.70 -15.98 -5.74
CA MET A 78 -12.49 -15.74 -7.17
C MET A 78 -11.07 -16.11 -7.64
N SER A 79 -10.03 -15.72 -6.90
CA SER A 79 -8.63 -16.01 -7.28
C SER A 79 -8.29 -17.52 -7.30
N LYS A 80 -9.09 -18.35 -6.63
CA LYS A 80 -8.95 -19.82 -6.63
C LYS A 80 -9.73 -20.49 -7.74
N THR A 81 -10.89 -19.95 -8.11
CA THR A 81 -11.82 -20.61 -9.04
C THR A 81 -11.72 -20.10 -10.47
N SER A 82 -11.34 -18.83 -10.63
CA SER A 82 -11.18 -18.22 -11.96
C SER A 82 -9.92 -18.75 -12.63
N LYS A 83 -10.04 -19.08 -13.92
CA LYS A 83 -8.94 -19.49 -14.80
C LYS A 83 -8.88 -18.56 -16.00
N ASN A 84 -8.83 -17.27 -15.71
CA ASN A 84 -8.91 -16.17 -16.66
C ASN A 84 -8.45 -14.87 -15.99
N ILE A 85 -8.54 -13.77 -16.74
CA ILE A 85 -8.11 -12.44 -16.31
C ILE A 85 -8.77 -11.95 -15.00
N SER A 86 -9.97 -12.43 -14.68
CA SER A 86 -10.67 -12.06 -13.44
C SER A 86 -9.99 -12.63 -12.19
N GLY A 87 -9.22 -13.71 -12.32
CA GLY A 87 -8.36 -14.21 -11.24
C GLY A 87 -7.19 -13.27 -10.94
N ALA A 88 -6.59 -12.70 -11.98
CA ALA A 88 -5.52 -11.70 -11.85
C ALA A 88 -6.04 -10.42 -11.16
N GLU A 89 -7.20 -9.93 -11.62
CA GLU A 89 -7.89 -8.81 -11.00
C GLU A 89 -8.21 -9.07 -9.52
N ALA A 90 -8.67 -10.28 -9.18
CA ALA A 90 -8.95 -10.65 -7.79
C ALA A 90 -7.69 -10.59 -6.91
N TYR A 91 -6.54 -11.11 -7.38
CA TYR A 91 -5.27 -10.98 -6.64
C TYR A 91 -4.86 -9.52 -6.45
N TYR A 92 -5.06 -8.66 -7.47
CA TYR A 92 -4.78 -7.24 -7.34
C TYR A 92 -5.64 -6.58 -6.25
N TYR A 93 -6.96 -6.79 -6.26
CA TYR A 93 -7.85 -6.24 -5.22
C TYR A 93 -7.56 -6.81 -3.83
N MET A 94 -7.22 -8.09 -3.70
CA MET A 94 -6.73 -8.66 -2.44
C MET A 94 -5.50 -7.90 -1.93
N SER A 95 -4.54 -7.61 -2.81
CA SER A 95 -3.33 -6.86 -2.47
C SER A 95 -3.67 -5.43 -2.04
N MET A 96 -4.57 -4.74 -2.74
CA MET A 96 -5.03 -3.40 -2.35
C MET A 96 -5.71 -3.40 -0.97
N ILE A 97 -6.51 -4.44 -0.67
CA ILE A 97 -7.14 -4.60 0.64
C ILE A 97 -6.07 -4.77 1.73
N TYR A 98 -5.11 -5.67 1.53
CA TYR A 98 -4.01 -5.85 2.49
C TYR A 98 -3.20 -4.57 2.69
N PHE A 99 -2.94 -3.82 1.63
CA PHE A 99 -2.26 -2.53 1.70
C PHE A 99 -3.04 -1.51 2.53
N LYS A 100 -4.36 -1.40 2.31
CA LYS A 100 -5.25 -0.53 3.13
C LYS A 100 -5.27 -0.94 4.60
N LYS A 101 -5.13 -2.23 4.88
CA LYS A 101 -5.03 -2.78 6.25
C LYS A 101 -3.59 -2.74 6.81
N GLN A 102 -2.63 -2.19 6.08
CA GLN A 102 -1.22 -2.14 6.41
C GLN A 102 -0.58 -3.52 6.63
N ASP A 103 -1.18 -4.58 6.09
CA ASP A 103 -0.64 -5.95 6.11
C ASP A 103 0.32 -6.13 4.92
N TYR A 104 1.46 -5.45 4.99
CA TYR A 104 2.43 -5.39 3.90
C TYR A 104 3.01 -6.76 3.53
N LYS A 105 3.12 -7.67 4.51
CA LYS A 105 3.57 -9.04 4.27
C LYS A 105 2.61 -9.79 3.33
N GLU A 106 1.30 -9.66 3.53
CA GLU A 106 0.34 -10.27 2.63
C GLU A 106 0.24 -9.52 1.30
N VAL A 107 0.57 -8.22 1.22
CA VAL A 107 0.72 -7.52 -0.08
C VAL A 107 1.81 -8.17 -0.92
N GLU A 108 3.04 -8.26 -0.40
CA GLU A 108 4.19 -8.85 -1.12
C GLU A 108 3.86 -10.25 -1.64
N LYS A 109 3.31 -11.10 -0.76
CA LYS A 109 2.92 -12.47 -1.10
C LYS A 109 1.80 -12.53 -2.15
N THR A 110 0.83 -11.63 -2.09
CA THR A 110 -0.32 -11.63 -3.01
C THR A 110 0.07 -11.06 -4.38
N VAL A 111 0.91 -10.03 -4.43
CA VAL A 111 1.48 -9.51 -5.68
C VAL A 111 2.37 -10.56 -6.36
N ASN A 112 3.20 -11.30 -5.61
CA ASN A 112 3.99 -12.38 -6.19
C ASN A 112 3.12 -13.48 -6.81
N LYS A 113 1.96 -13.79 -6.19
CA LYS A 113 0.97 -14.71 -6.78
C LYS A 113 0.33 -14.14 -8.04
N LEU A 114 0.06 -12.84 -8.08
CA LEU A 114 -0.47 -12.16 -9.26
C LEU A 114 0.51 -12.27 -10.43
N ILE A 115 1.78 -11.92 -10.21
CA ILE A 115 2.81 -11.95 -11.25
C ILE A 115 3.03 -13.38 -11.77
N GLY A 116 3.00 -14.38 -10.88
CA GLY A 116 3.11 -15.79 -11.24
C GLY A 116 1.82 -16.46 -11.73
N TYR A 117 0.71 -15.72 -11.84
CA TYR A 117 -0.58 -16.30 -12.24
C TYR A 117 -0.66 -16.48 -13.75
N GLU A 118 -0.97 -17.70 -14.21
CA GLU A 118 -0.98 -18.12 -15.63
C GLU A 118 -1.84 -17.22 -16.53
N TYR A 119 -2.96 -16.71 -16.01
CA TYR A 119 -3.89 -15.87 -16.78
C TYR A 119 -3.74 -14.37 -16.47
N SER A 120 -2.63 -13.97 -15.87
CA SER A 120 -2.27 -12.55 -15.71
C SER A 120 -1.80 -11.96 -17.03
N ASN A 121 -1.64 -10.64 -17.05
CA ASN A 121 -1.10 -9.89 -18.17
C ASN A 121 -0.24 -8.73 -17.67
N ASP A 122 0.44 -8.05 -18.59
CA ASP A 122 1.33 -6.95 -18.25
C ASP A 122 0.62 -5.81 -17.51
N ASP A 123 -0.66 -5.56 -17.80
CA ASP A 123 -1.44 -4.53 -17.10
C ASP A 123 -1.58 -4.86 -15.61
N TRP A 124 -2.00 -6.08 -15.27
CA TRP A 124 -2.14 -6.47 -13.87
C TRP A 124 -0.80 -6.64 -13.17
N ASN A 125 0.21 -7.16 -13.87
CA ASN A 125 1.54 -7.31 -13.32
C ASN A 125 2.15 -5.95 -12.96
N ASN A 126 2.08 -4.96 -13.87
CA ASN A 126 2.57 -3.61 -13.61
C ASN A 126 1.81 -2.93 -12.47
N LYS A 127 0.47 -3.06 -12.42
CA LYS A 127 -0.32 -2.56 -11.28
C LYS A 127 0.09 -3.20 -9.96
N GLY A 128 0.33 -4.51 -9.94
CA GLY A 128 0.82 -5.23 -8.77
C GLY A 128 2.21 -4.75 -8.33
N MET A 129 3.13 -4.56 -9.28
CA MET A 129 4.48 -4.07 -9.01
C MET A 129 4.48 -2.62 -8.51
N LEU A 130 3.63 -1.74 -9.05
CA LEU A 130 3.46 -0.37 -8.54
C LEU A 130 2.97 -0.38 -7.08
N LEU A 131 1.98 -1.23 -6.77
CA LEU A 131 1.50 -1.40 -5.40
C LEU A 131 2.58 -1.99 -4.48
N LEU A 132 3.43 -2.87 -4.99
CA LEU A 132 4.57 -3.42 -4.26
C LEU A 132 5.62 -2.35 -3.97
N ALA A 133 5.91 -1.45 -4.93
CA ALA A 133 6.75 -0.29 -4.67
C ALA A 133 6.15 0.60 -3.57
N ASP A 134 4.86 0.93 -3.65
CA ASP A 134 4.17 1.70 -2.60
C ASP A 134 4.23 1.03 -1.23
N THR A 135 4.20 -0.30 -1.20
CA THR A 135 4.36 -1.11 0.02
C THR A 135 5.73 -0.92 0.65
N TYR A 136 6.80 -1.00 -0.14
CA TYR A 136 8.16 -0.75 0.36
C TYR A 136 8.35 0.69 0.82
N ILE A 137 7.81 1.67 0.08
CA ILE A 137 7.83 3.09 0.50
C ILE A 137 7.15 3.27 1.85
N ALA A 138 6.00 2.62 2.05
CA ALA A 138 5.24 2.70 3.30
C ALA A 138 5.97 2.04 4.48
N LYS A 139 6.74 0.98 4.23
CA LYS A 139 7.62 0.34 5.23
C LYS A 139 8.88 1.17 5.54
N GLY A 140 9.21 2.15 4.70
CA GLY A 140 10.47 2.91 4.77
C GLY A 140 11.63 2.23 4.05
N ASP A 141 11.37 1.14 3.33
CA ASP A 141 12.34 0.38 2.55
C ASP A 141 12.54 1.04 1.17
N ASP A 142 12.98 2.31 1.17
CA ASP A 142 13.07 3.16 -0.03
C ASP A 142 13.98 2.54 -1.13
N ALA A 143 14.98 1.73 -0.75
CA ALA A 143 15.89 1.05 -1.68
C ALA A 143 15.19 -0.08 -2.46
N ASP A 144 14.39 -0.90 -1.77
CA ASP A 144 13.62 -1.97 -2.41
C ASP A 144 12.53 -1.38 -3.31
N ALA A 145 11.88 -0.30 -2.87
CA ALA A 145 10.94 0.44 -3.69
C ALA A 145 11.57 0.93 -5.00
N GLN A 146 12.78 1.50 -4.92
CA GLN A 146 13.52 1.97 -6.08
C GLN A 146 13.81 0.84 -7.08
N VAL A 147 14.28 -0.33 -6.61
CA VAL A 147 14.56 -1.49 -7.47
C VAL A 147 13.30 -1.94 -8.22
N ILE A 148 12.14 -1.98 -7.55
CA ILE A 148 10.88 -2.33 -8.19
C ILE A 148 10.49 -1.31 -9.26
N LEU A 149 10.60 -0.01 -8.97
CA LEU A 149 10.26 1.06 -9.91
C LEU A 149 11.17 1.05 -11.15
N GLU A 150 12.48 0.85 -10.96
CA GLU A 150 13.45 0.71 -12.05
C GLU A 150 13.13 -0.52 -12.91
N THR A 151 12.78 -1.66 -12.28
CA THR A 151 12.36 -2.87 -13.00
C THR A 151 11.12 -2.62 -13.87
N ILE A 152 10.14 -1.86 -13.36
CA ILE A 152 8.96 -1.47 -14.14
C ILE A 152 9.38 -0.63 -15.34
N ILE A 153 10.21 0.41 -15.14
CA ILE A 153 10.66 1.33 -16.19
C ILE A 153 11.43 0.59 -17.29
N ASP A 154 12.37 -0.28 -16.91
CA ASP A 154 13.19 -1.08 -17.82
C ASP A 154 12.35 -2.04 -18.67
N GLY A 155 11.23 -2.51 -18.12
CA GLY A 155 10.23 -3.32 -18.81
C GLY A 155 9.48 -2.60 -19.93
N LYS A 156 9.68 -1.28 -20.11
CA LYS A 156 9.02 -0.42 -21.12
C LYS A 156 7.50 -0.64 -21.17
N PRO A 157 6.79 -0.42 -20.05
CA PRO A 157 5.38 -0.71 -19.93
C PRO A 157 4.58 0.33 -20.72
N LYS A 158 3.25 0.19 -20.73
CA LYS A 158 2.37 1.25 -21.24
C LYS A 158 2.64 2.57 -20.53
N GLN A 159 2.48 3.67 -21.25
CA GLN A 159 2.81 5.02 -20.79
C GLN A 159 2.24 5.34 -19.40
N ILE A 160 1.00 4.92 -19.11
CA ILE A 160 0.37 5.16 -17.81
C ILE A 160 1.17 4.60 -16.63
N TYR A 161 1.77 3.40 -16.76
CA TYR A 161 2.57 2.80 -15.70
C TYR A 161 3.99 3.36 -15.68
N LEU A 162 4.52 3.71 -16.86
CA LEU A 162 5.83 4.35 -16.99
C LEU A 162 5.85 5.71 -16.27
N ASP A 163 4.85 6.54 -16.55
CA ASP A 163 4.71 7.87 -15.93
C ASP A 163 4.60 7.77 -14.41
N GLU A 164 3.75 6.84 -13.93
CA GLU A 164 3.58 6.62 -12.49
C GLU A 164 4.87 6.12 -11.82
N ALA A 165 5.58 5.19 -12.47
CA ALA A 165 6.84 4.66 -11.93
C ALA A 165 7.94 5.73 -11.87
N ILE A 166 8.09 6.54 -12.93
CA ILE A 166 9.05 7.65 -12.98
C ILE A 166 8.74 8.67 -11.88
N ALA A 167 7.47 9.10 -11.77
CA ALA A 167 7.07 10.09 -10.77
C ALA A 167 7.38 9.61 -9.34
N LYS A 168 7.10 8.34 -9.01
CA LYS A 168 7.43 7.76 -7.71
C LYS A 168 8.95 7.66 -7.49
N LEU A 169 9.72 7.30 -8.51
CA LEU A 169 11.17 7.19 -8.43
C LEU A 169 11.84 8.55 -8.21
N GLU A 170 11.38 9.59 -8.90
CA GLU A 170 11.83 10.96 -8.69
C GLU A 170 11.51 11.45 -7.28
N ALA A 171 10.30 11.18 -6.79
CA ALA A 171 9.91 11.52 -5.42
C ALA A 171 10.80 10.82 -4.37
N LEU A 172 11.18 9.56 -4.60
CA LEU A 172 12.12 8.83 -3.73
C LEU A 172 13.51 9.46 -3.74
N LYS A 173 14.04 9.79 -4.91
CA LYS A 173 15.36 10.46 -5.04
C LYS A 173 15.36 11.82 -4.36
N ALA A 174 14.30 12.61 -4.52
CA ALA A 174 14.16 13.90 -3.85
C ALA A 174 14.10 13.74 -2.31
N LYS A 175 13.36 12.74 -1.81
CA LYS A 175 13.31 12.40 -0.38
C LYS A 175 14.69 12.02 0.17
N GLN A 176 15.48 11.25 -0.57
CA GLN A 176 16.84 10.85 -0.19
C GLN A 176 17.78 12.05 -0.16
N ALA A 177 17.79 12.88 -1.21
CA ALA A 177 18.63 14.09 -1.28
C ALA A 177 18.36 15.04 -0.11
N LYS A 178 17.08 15.28 0.21
CA LYS A 178 16.69 16.11 1.35
C LYS A 178 17.18 15.55 2.69
N LYS A 179 17.04 14.23 2.91
CA LYS A 179 17.56 13.57 4.12
C LYS A 179 19.08 13.72 4.25
N GLU A 180 19.81 13.62 3.13
CA GLU A 180 21.26 13.78 3.10
C GLU A 180 21.69 15.23 3.42
N GLU A 181 21.00 16.22 2.86
CA GLU A 181 21.23 17.64 3.17
C GLU A 181 20.97 17.94 4.66
N GLU A 182 19.86 17.46 5.21
CA GLU A 182 19.52 17.62 6.64
C GLU A 182 20.52 16.92 7.57
N ALA A 183 21.09 15.78 7.15
CA ALA A 183 22.12 15.07 7.91
C ALA A 183 23.45 15.85 7.91
N LYS A 184 23.85 16.40 6.77
CA LYS A 184 25.05 17.26 6.64
C LYS A 184 24.93 18.53 7.48
N GLN A 185 23.75 19.16 7.49
CA GLN A 185 23.49 20.35 8.30
C GLN A 185 23.59 20.04 9.80
N ARG A 186 22.94 18.96 10.28
CA ARG A 186 23.03 18.52 11.68
C ARG A 186 24.45 18.23 12.13
N SER A 187 25.21 17.48 11.34
CA SER A 187 26.62 17.18 11.66
C SER A 187 27.48 18.44 11.72
N SER A 188 27.23 19.44 10.85
CA SER A 188 27.92 20.74 10.90
C SER A 188 27.58 21.56 12.15
N GLU A 189 26.32 21.51 12.60
CA GLU A 189 25.85 22.21 13.80
C GLU A 189 26.40 21.57 15.09
N GLU A 190 26.41 20.24 15.18
CA GLU A 190 26.99 19.49 16.30
C GLU A 190 28.49 19.78 16.46
N MET A 191 29.26 19.75 15.36
CA MET A 191 30.69 20.07 15.37
C MET A 191 30.97 21.53 15.83
N LYS A 192 30.08 22.48 15.53
CA LYS A 192 30.19 23.87 16.01
C LYS A 192 29.87 24.02 17.49
N MET A 193 29.01 23.17 18.07
CA MET A 193 28.70 23.19 19.50
C MET A 193 29.83 22.59 20.34
N GLU A 194 30.43 21.47 19.91
CA GLU A 194 31.58 20.87 20.60
C GLU A 194 32.78 21.83 20.68
N PHE A 195 33.07 22.56 19.60
CA PHE A 195 34.18 23.53 19.60
C PHE A 195 33.96 24.73 20.54
N LYS A 196 32.71 25.05 20.91
CA LYS A 196 32.39 26.09 21.90
C LYS A 196 32.38 25.59 23.34
N GLY A 197 32.36 24.29 23.58
CA GLY A 197 32.25 23.68 24.91
C GLY A 197 33.56 23.54 25.69
N ASP A 198 34.71 23.65 25.04
CA ASP A 198 36.05 23.47 25.65
C ASP A 198 36.75 24.81 26.01
N GLY A 199 36.02 25.93 25.94
CA GLY A 199 36.58 27.28 26.00
C GLY A 199 36.48 28.02 27.34
N SER A 200 36.16 27.36 28.45
CA SER A 200 36.07 28.04 29.75
C SER A 200 36.48 27.15 30.93
N ASN A 201 37.80 27.08 31.19
CA ASN A 201 38.29 27.05 32.56
C ASN A 201 39.53 27.94 32.71
N PRO A 202 39.38 29.26 32.88
CA PRO A 202 40.48 30.17 33.12
C PRO A 202 40.62 30.41 34.63
N ASP A 203 41.10 29.44 35.41
CA ASP A 203 41.47 29.70 36.81
C ASP A 203 42.52 28.71 37.32
N LEU A 204 43.75 28.81 36.80
CA LEU A 204 44.98 28.43 37.52
C LEU A 204 46.11 29.34 37.02
N ASN A 205 46.15 30.58 37.50
CA ASN A 205 47.31 31.45 37.37
C ASN A 205 48.08 31.49 38.70
N GLU A 206 49.35 31.15 38.64
CA GLU A 206 50.32 31.25 39.74
C GLU A 206 50.59 32.72 40.09
N ASN A 207 50.54 33.06 41.40
CA ASN A 207 51.42 33.98 42.13
C ASN A 207 50.67 34.72 43.26
N ASP A 208 50.85 34.25 44.50
CA ASP A 208 50.61 35.04 45.71
C ASP A 208 51.97 35.38 46.36
N PRO A 209 52.49 36.61 46.21
CA PRO A 209 53.67 37.07 46.92
C PRO A 209 53.24 37.79 48.21
N SER A 210 52.70 37.09 49.19
CA SER A 210 52.47 37.64 50.54
C SER A 210 52.47 36.56 51.62
N LYS A 211 53.67 36.10 52.02
CA LYS A 211 53.98 35.74 53.42
C LYS A 211 55.49 35.61 53.63
N LYS A 212 56.10 36.72 54.07
CA LYS A 212 57.40 36.73 54.75
C LYS A 212 57.20 36.33 56.22
N GLN A 213 58.19 35.57 56.71
CA GLN A 213 58.68 35.50 58.10
C GLN A 213 57.78 34.83 59.16
N ASN A 214 58.20 33.64 59.62
CA ASN A 214 58.98 33.61 60.86
C ASN A 214 59.77 32.29 60.98
N GLU A 215 61.06 32.44 61.20
CA GLU A 215 61.94 31.41 61.74
C GLU A 215 61.56 31.14 63.21
N GLN A 216 61.55 29.88 63.63
CA GLN A 216 62.43 29.42 64.70
C GLN A 216 62.48 27.89 64.80
N PRO A 217 63.61 27.34 65.28
CA PRO A 217 63.96 25.92 65.22
C PRO A 217 63.57 25.20 66.51
N GLU A 218 63.41 23.87 66.46
CA GLU A 218 64.14 22.93 67.33
C GLU A 218 63.72 21.47 67.08
N GLN A 219 64.69 20.60 67.36
CA GLN A 219 64.79 19.18 67.06
C GLN A 219 64.09 18.28 68.12
N PRO A 220 64.50 17.02 68.38
CA PRO A 220 64.16 15.80 67.65
C PRO A 220 63.60 14.69 68.57
N LYS A 221 63.04 13.63 67.98
CA LYS A 221 63.39 12.22 68.22
C LYS A 221 62.58 11.29 67.34
#